data_AF-A0AAV0YUR5-F1
#
_entry.id   AF-A0AAV0YUR5-F1
#
_cell.length_a   1.000
_cell.length_b   1.000
_cell.length_c   1.000
_cell.angle_alpha   90.00
_cell.angle_beta   90.00
_cell.angle_gamma   90.00
#
_symmetry.space_group_name_H-M   'P 1'
#
loop_
_entity.id
_entity.type
_entity.pdbx_description
1 polymer ?
#
loop_
_entity_poly.entity_id
_entity_poly.type
_entity_poly.pdbx_seq_one_letter_code
_entity_poly.pdbx_strand_id
1 'polypeptide(L)'
;MANKMHKSFSFFLMYALVVTLQLIQVQGGYTPCTVILTSCHNENCNQRCMEYRGDARLLRSNCNFHNLCTCEFDRPPVGRSCTAPNGLCSYKCNESCCNAKCKDRYRNTGTGICVVDYNLYFCKCVYQR
;
A
#
# COMPACT_ATOMS: atom_id res chain seq x y z
N MET A 1 -28.56 -25.80 -37.37
CA MET A 1 -27.16 -25.70 -36.86
C MET A 1 -27.14 -24.67 -35.72
N ALA A 2 -27.57 -25.03 -34.50
CA ALA A 2 -27.88 -24.04 -33.45
C ALA A 2 -27.18 -24.27 -32.09
N ASN A 3 -26.25 -25.24 -31.99
CA ASN A 3 -25.71 -25.67 -30.69
C ASN A 3 -24.27 -25.23 -30.41
N LYS A 4 -23.69 -24.33 -31.23
CA LYS A 4 -22.28 -23.92 -31.07
C LYS A 4 -22.09 -22.58 -30.33
N MET A 5 -23.13 -21.76 -30.20
CA MET A 5 -23.05 -20.42 -29.58
C MET A 5 -23.14 -20.43 -28.04
N HIS A 6 -23.69 -21.48 -27.42
CA HIS A 6 -23.85 -21.54 -25.95
C HIS A 6 -22.53 -21.75 -25.18
N LYS A 7 -21.52 -22.38 -25.80
CA LYS A 7 -20.24 -22.64 -25.13
C LYS A 7 -19.41 -21.38 -24.94
N SER A 8 -19.45 -20.45 -25.89
CA SER A 8 -18.63 -19.22 -25.85
C SER A 8 -19.14 -18.23 -24.81
N PHE A 9 -20.46 -18.11 -24.62
CA PHE A 9 -21.05 -17.17 -23.67
C PHE A 9 -20.71 -17.48 -22.21
N SER A 10 -20.60 -18.77 -21.86
CA SER A 10 -20.14 -19.21 -20.52
C SER A 10 -18.72 -18.77 -20.21
N PHE A 11 -17.80 -18.76 -21.18
CA PHE A 11 -16.42 -18.34 -20.95
C PHE A 11 -16.33 -16.84 -20.65
N PHE A 12 -17.12 -16.02 -21.32
CA PHE A 12 -17.17 -14.57 -21.07
C PHE A 12 -17.70 -14.25 -19.67
N LEU A 13 -18.73 -14.97 -19.20
CA LEU A 13 -19.28 -14.83 -17.85
C LEU A 13 -18.26 -15.22 -16.77
N MET A 14 -17.53 -16.32 -16.96
CA MET A 14 -16.48 -16.75 -16.03
C MET A 14 -15.31 -15.77 -16.00
N TYR A 15 -14.91 -15.25 -17.16
CA TYR A 15 -13.83 -14.24 -17.25
C TYR A 15 -14.24 -12.93 -16.57
N ALA A 16 -15.47 -12.46 -16.78
CA ALA A 16 -16.01 -11.29 -16.11
C ALA A 16 -16.02 -11.45 -14.57
N LEU A 17 -16.42 -12.61 -14.06
CA LEU A 17 -16.35 -12.94 -12.64
C LEU A 17 -14.93 -12.89 -12.07
N VAL A 18 -13.95 -13.45 -12.77
CA VAL A 18 -12.54 -13.41 -12.34
C VAL A 18 -11.98 -11.99 -12.32
N VAL A 19 -12.30 -11.18 -13.35
CA VAL A 19 -11.87 -9.77 -13.42
C VAL A 19 -12.51 -8.94 -12.30
N THR A 20 -13.79 -9.14 -11.99
CA THR A 20 -14.45 -8.45 -10.87
C THR A 20 -13.86 -8.86 -9.50
N LEU A 21 -13.52 -10.14 -9.29
CA LEU A 21 -12.89 -10.60 -8.06
C LEU A 21 -11.49 -10.00 -7.83
N GLN A 22 -10.70 -9.82 -8.89
CA GLN A 22 -9.41 -9.15 -8.77
C GLN A 22 -9.54 -7.64 -8.50
N LEU A 23 -10.55 -6.98 -9.06
CA LEU A 23 -10.82 -5.55 -8.81
C LEU A 23 -11.30 -5.29 -7.37
N ILE A 24 -12.05 -6.22 -6.76
CA ILE A 24 -12.55 -6.06 -5.38
C ILE A 24 -11.41 -6.05 -4.35
N GLN A 25 -10.29 -6.74 -4.61
CA GLN A 25 -9.13 -6.69 -3.71
C GLN A 25 -8.45 -5.31 -3.67
N VAL A 26 -8.74 -4.44 -4.64
CA VAL A 26 -8.18 -3.08 -4.69
C VAL A 26 -9.12 -2.04 -4.04
N GLN A 27 -10.41 -2.34 -3.88
CA GLN A 27 -11.43 -1.39 -3.40
C GLN A 27 -12.10 -1.78 -2.06
N GLY A 28 -11.94 -3.01 -1.59
CA GLY A 28 -12.58 -3.50 -0.36
C GLY A 28 -11.79 -3.23 0.92
N GLY A 29 -11.85 -2.01 1.45
CA GLY A 29 -11.88 -1.70 2.90
C GLY A 29 -10.72 -2.14 3.82
N TYR A 30 -9.72 -2.86 3.35
CA TYR A 30 -8.59 -3.34 4.14
C TYR A 30 -7.26 -2.92 3.52
N THR A 31 -6.89 -1.66 3.72
CA THR A 31 -5.53 -1.21 3.40
C THR A 31 -4.60 -1.68 4.51
N PRO A 32 -3.63 -2.58 4.23
CA PRO A 32 -2.64 -2.97 5.22
C PRO A 32 -1.88 -1.72 5.70
N CYS A 33 -1.47 -1.74 6.97
CA CYS A 33 -0.65 -0.69 7.54
C CYS A 33 0.77 -0.82 7.01
N THR A 34 1.10 -0.06 5.97
CA THR A 34 2.46 -0.01 5.46
C THR A 34 3.30 0.91 6.32
N VAL A 35 4.58 0.59 6.55
CA VAL A 35 5.59 1.50 7.11
C VAL A 35 6.92 1.30 6.41
N ILE A 36 7.72 2.37 6.33
CA ILE A 36 9.10 2.34 5.83
C ILE A 36 10.02 2.56 7.04
N LEU A 37 10.97 1.64 7.28
CA LEU A 37 11.82 1.68 8.47
C LEU A 37 13.26 2.11 8.20
N THR A 38 13.91 1.49 7.22
CA THR A 38 15.36 1.59 7.00
C THR A 38 15.73 1.26 5.55
N SER A 39 16.99 1.43 5.17
CA SER A 39 17.54 0.88 3.93
C SER A 39 17.85 -0.61 4.08
N CYS A 40 17.58 -1.41 3.06
CA CYS A 40 17.87 -2.83 3.03
C CYS A 40 19.33 -3.16 2.72
N HIS A 41 20.21 -2.16 2.57
CA HIS A 41 21.59 -2.39 2.13
C HIS A 41 22.39 -3.32 3.06
N ASN A 42 22.21 -3.19 4.38
CA ASN A 42 22.96 -3.97 5.39
C ASN A 42 22.06 -4.59 6.47
N GLU A 43 20.74 -4.38 6.41
CA GLU A 43 19.81 -4.81 7.44
C GLU A 43 18.83 -5.86 6.92
N ASN A 44 18.58 -6.90 7.72
CA ASN A 44 17.53 -7.87 7.43
C ASN A 44 16.16 -7.21 7.65
N CYS A 45 15.53 -6.77 6.57
CA CYS A 45 14.26 -6.06 6.62
C CYS A 45 13.18 -6.84 7.38
N ASN A 46 13.09 -8.16 7.18
CA ASN A 46 12.10 -8.98 7.89
C ASN A 46 12.32 -8.95 9.41
N GLN A 47 13.57 -9.03 9.86
CA GLN A 47 13.91 -8.93 11.28
C GLN A 47 13.49 -7.56 11.85
N ARG A 48 13.80 -6.47 11.15
CA ARG A 48 13.43 -5.10 11.58
C ARG A 48 11.92 -4.90 11.63
N CYS A 49 11.19 -5.43 10.66
CA CYS A 49 9.73 -5.44 10.68
C CYS A 49 9.19 -6.22 11.89
N MET A 50 9.80 -7.36 12.24
CA MET A 50 9.40 -8.16 13.40
C MET A 50 9.70 -7.46 14.73
N GLU A 51 10.81 -6.73 14.84
CA GLU A 51 11.12 -5.88 16.00
C GLU A 51 10.14 -4.70 16.12
N TYR A 52 9.73 -4.11 14.98
CA TYR A 52 8.81 -2.97 14.96
C TYR A 52 7.34 -3.34 15.20
N ARG A 53 6.93 -4.59 14.91
CA ARG A 53 5.51 -4.97 14.87
C ARG A 53 4.73 -4.76 16.16
N GLY A 54 5.41 -4.82 17.31
CA GLY A 54 4.74 -4.86 18.61
C GLY A 54 3.76 -6.04 18.68
N ASP A 55 2.47 -5.72 18.83
CA ASP A 55 1.35 -6.66 18.83
C ASP A 55 0.63 -6.78 17.47
N ALA A 56 1.08 -6.04 16.45
CA ALA A 56 0.56 -6.17 15.09
C ALA A 56 1.15 -7.40 14.38
N ARG A 57 0.36 -8.03 13.52
CA ARG A 57 0.80 -9.17 12.71
C ARG A 57 1.48 -8.65 11.45
N LEU A 58 2.72 -9.09 11.23
CA LEU A 58 3.45 -8.84 9.99
C LEU A 58 2.80 -9.63 8.85
N LEU A 59 2.30 -8.94 7.84
CA LEU A 59 1.73 -9.53 6.62
C LEU A 59 2.80 -9.73 5.56
N ARG A 60 3.67 -8.72 5.39
CA ARG A 60 4.73 -8.74 4.38
C ARG A 60 5.87 -7.81 4.79
N SER A 61 7.09 -8.20 4.44
CA SER A 61 8.27 -7.33 4.46
C SER A 61 8.96 -7.41 3.10
N ASN A 62 9.36 -6.28 2.51
CA ASN A 62 10.08 -6.27 1.24
C ASN A 62 11.03 -5.07 1.12
N CYS A 63 11.93 -5.15 0.14
CA CYS A 63 12.93 -4.12 -0.17
C CYS A 63 12.75 -3.55 -1.59
N ASN A 64 11.58 -3.78 -2.21
CA ASN A 64 11.40 -3.55 -3.64
C ASN A 64 11.30 -2.06 -3.98
N PHE A 65 10.93 -1.22 -3.01
CA PHE A 65 10.77 0.21 -3.20
C PHE A 65 12.09 0.93 -2.88
N HIS A 66 12.90 1.23 -3.91
CA HIS A 66 14.16 1.98 -3.77
C HIS A 66 15.16 1.42 -2.74
N ASN A 67 15.20 0.09 -2.59
CA ASN A 67 16.01 -0.58 -1.57
C ASN A 67 15.65 -0.15 -0.13
N LEU A 68 14.42 0.32 0.09
CA LEU A 68 13.89 0.67 1.40
C LEU A 68 13.07 -0.48 1.96
N CYS A 69 13.34 -0.81 3.23
CA CYS A 69 12.62 -1.80 3.99
C CYS A 69 11.20 -1.31 4.26
N THR A 70 10.26 -1.95 3.58
CA THR A 70 8.83 -1.71 3.67
C THR A 70 8.16 -2.87 4.40
N CYS A 71 7.48 -2.57 5.50
CA CYS A 71 6.72 -3.53 6.29
C CYS A 71 5.23 -3.29 6.11
N GLU A 72 4.44 -4.34 5.96
CA GLU A 72 2.99 -4.30 5.91
C GLU A 72 2.44 -5.07 7.11
N PHE A 73 1.62 -4.40 7.92
CA PHE A 73 0.97 -4.97 9.09
C PHE A 73 -0.55 -5.03 8.90
N ASP A 74 -1.19 -5.92 9.64
CA ASP A 74 -2.64 -6.07 9.66
C ASP A 74 -3.37 -4.88 10.29
N ARG A 75 -2.70 -4.16 11.18
CA ARG A 75 -3.16 -2.95 11.86
C ARG A 75 -1.98 -2.05 12.23
N PRO A 76 -2.21 -0.77 12.57
CA PRO A 76 -1.17 0.06 13.17
C PRO A 76 -0.64 -0.60 14.44
N PRO A 77 0.69 -0.77 14.60
CA PRO A 77 1.28 -1.14 15.88
C PRO A 77 0.87 -0.14 16.97
N VAL A 78 0.63 -0.60 18.20
CA VAL A 78 0.19 0.28 19.30
C VAL A 78 1.14 1.48 19.47
N GLY A 79 0.57 2.68 19.53
CA GLY A 79 1.31 3.94 19.66
C GLY A 79 2.00 4.41 18.38
N ARG A 80 1.77 3.73 17.24
CA ARG A 80 2.39 4.06 15.95
C ARG A 80 1.34 4.31 14.88
N SER A 81 1.63 5.24 13.98
CA SER A 81 0.77 5.53 12.83
C SER A 81 1.23 4.76 11.61
N CYS A 82 0.28 4.44 10.73
CA CYS A 82 0.61 3.83 9.45
C CYS A 82 1.16 4.87 8.49
N THR A 83 2.08 4.45 7.62
CA THR A 83 2.73 5.31 6.64
C THR A 83 2.83 4.64 5.28
N ALA A 84 1.99 5.04 4.33
CA ALA A 84 2.12 4.55 2.96
C ALA A 84 2.88 5.56 2.09
N PRO A 85 3.84 5.12 1.27
CA PRO A 85 4.34 5.92 0.17
C PRO A 85 3.22 6.08 -0.86
N ASN A 86 2.74 7.30 -1.04
CA ASN A 86 1.60 7.59 -1.93
C ASN A 86 2.08 8.22 -3.24
N GLY A 87 3.05 7.56 -3.88
CA GLY A 87 3.64 7.99 -5.15
C GLY A 87 4.33 9.36 -5.12
N LEU A 88 4.91 9.73 -6.25
CA LEU A 88 5.60 11.02 -6.44
C LEU A 88 4.58 12.10 -6.82
N CYS A 89 4.31 13.04 -5.93
CA CYS A 89 3.74 14.35 -6.31
C CYS A 89 4.84 15.17 -7.01
N SER A 90 5.19 14.80 -8.25
CA SER A 90 6.26 15.42 -9.07
C SER A 90 7.69 15.32 -8.47
N TYR A 91 8.71 15.83 -9.21
CA TYR A 91 10.15 15.74 -8.88
C TYR A 91 10.53 16.41 -7.55
N LYS A 92 9.69 17.32 -7.06
CA LYS A 92 9.78 17.94 -5.74
C LYS A 92 8.40 17.79 -5.12
N CYS A 93 8.26 16.82 -4.22
CA CYS A 93 7.00 16.51 -3.56
C CYS A 93 6.28 17.81 -3.13
N ASN A 94 5.12 18.09 -3.74
CA ASN A 94 4.29 19.23 -3.37
C ASN A 94 3.40 18.84 -2.18
N GLU A 95 3.53 19.53 -1.05
CA GLU A 95 2.79 19.22 0.19
C GLU A 95 1.28 19.29 0.02
N SER A 96 0.76 20.27 -0.73
CA SER A 96 -0.68 20.39 -0.99
C SER A 96 -1.19 19.20 -1.79
N CYS A 97 -0.46 18.80 -2.83
CA CYS A 97 -0.76 17.57 -3.60
C CYS A 97 -0.72 16.33 -2.71
N CYS A 98 0.33 16.20 -1.89
CA CYS A 98 0.52 15.05 -1.03
C CYS A 98 -0.62 14.94 -0.01
N ASN A 99 -0.95 16.05 0.65
CA ASN A 99 -2.02 16.10 1.63
C ASN A 99 -3.39 15.80 1.02
N ALA A 100 -3.70 16.37 -0.15
CA ALA A 100 -4.95 16.08 -0.86
C ALA A 100 -5.09 14.59 -1.19
N LYS A 101 -4.03 13.95 -1.72
CA LYS A 101 -4.02 12.51 -2.01
C LYS A 101 -4.16 11.65 -0.75
N CYS A 102 -3.53 12.04 0.36
CA CYS A 102 -3.64 11.31 1.61
C CYS A 102 -5.04 11.43 2.21
N LYS A 103 -5.65 12.61 2.18
CA LYS A 103 -7.04 12.82 2.62
C LYS A 103 -8.03 12.01 1.78
N ASP A 104 -7.87 12.04 0.45
CA ASP A 104 -8.69 11.25 -0.47
C ASP A 104 -8.56 9.75 -0.21
N ARG A 105 -7.32 9.24 -0.17
CA ARG A 105 -7.03 7.80 0.02
C ARG A 105 -7.48 7.26 1.39
N TYR A 106 -7.36 8.07 2.44
CA TYR A 106 -7.65 7.67 3.83
C TYR A 106 -8.90 8.35 4.40
N ARG A 107 -9.89 8.69 3.56
CA ARG A 107 -11.21 9.21 3.98
C ARG A 107 -11.12 10.33 5.02
N ASN A 108 -10.24 11.30 4.79
CA ASN A 108 -9.93 12.45 5.65
C ASN A 108 -9.21 12.17 6.98
N THR A 109 -8.84 10.93 7.31
CA THR A 109 -7.97 10.65 8.47
C THR A 109 -6.48 10.72 8.13
N GLY A 110 -6.15 10.72 6.84
CA GLY A 110 -4.78 10.84 6.36
C GLY A 110 -4.31 12.27 6.20
N THR A 111 -3.11 12.54 6.71
CA THR A 111 -2.35 13.77 6.47
C THR A 111 -1.14 13.42 5.62
N GLY A 112 -0.93 14.17 4.54
CA GLY A 112 0.22 14.00 3.66
C GLY A 112 1.34 14.94 4.02
N ILE A 113 2.54 14.39 4.19
CA ILE A 113 3.77 15.14 4.41
C ILE A 113 4.78 14.75 3.34
N CYS A 114 5.48 15.75 2.81
CA CYS A 114 6.60 15.52 1.92
C CYS A 114 7.85 15.30 2.77
N VAL A 115 8.47 14.14 2.60
CA VAL A 115 9.68 13.78 3.34
C VAL A 115 10.84 13.58 2.39
N VAL A 116 12.02 13.92 2.88
CA VAL A 116 13.29 13.65 2.20
C VAL A 116 14.02 12.61 3.04
N ASP A 117 13.80 11.34 2.70
CA ASP A 117 14.52 10.23 3.34
C ASP A 117 15.32 9.48 2.26
N TYR A 118 16.53 9.07 2.59
CA TYR A 118 17.41 8.29 1.70
C TYR A 118 17.67 8.95 0.34
N ASN A 119 17.83 10.28 0.32
CA ASN A 119 17.99 11.10 -0.89
C ASN A 119 16.81 11.02 -1.88
N LEU A 120 15.63 10.62 -1.41
CA LEU A 120 14.41 10.54 -2.22
C LEU A 120 13.34 11.45 -1.64
N TYR A 121 12.70 12.21 -2.53
CA TYR A 121 11.51 12.99 -2.20
C TYR A 121 10.29 12.09 -2.39
N PHE A 122 9.55 11.80 -1.32
CA PHE A 122 8.29 11.07 -1.46
C PHE A 122 7.19 11.66 -0.59
N CYS A 123 5.97 11.44 -1.04
CA CYS A 123 4.77 11.75 -0.28
C CYS A 123 4.50 10.61 0.71
N LYS A 124 4.55 10.94 2.01
CA LYS A 124 4.24 10.03 3.11
C LYS A 124 2.88 10.39 3.69
N CYS A 125 1.93 9.47 3.63
CA CYS A 125 0.65 9.64 4.29
C CYS A 125 0.69 9.08 5.71
N VAL A 126 0.52 9.94 6.71
CA VAL A 126 0.32 9.53 8.10
C VAL A 126 -1.17 9.48 8.36
N TYR A 127 -1.69 8.33 8.81
CA TYR A 127 -3.10 8.17 9.12
C TYR A 127 -3.30 7.29 10.34
N GLN A 128 -4.39 7.55 11.05
CA GLN A 128 -4.91 6.69 12.11
C GLN A 128 -6.09 5.91 11.55
N ARG A 129 -6.22 4.66 12.00
CA ARG A 129 -7.30 3.77 11.63
C ARG A 129 -8.19 3.51 12.83
#